data_AF-A0A6G7NV73-F1
#
_entry.id   AF-A0A6G7NV73-F1
#
_cell.length_a   1.000
_cell.length_b   1.000
_cell.length_c   1.000
_cell.angle_alpha   90.00
_cell.angle_beta   90.00
_cell.angle_gamma   90.00
#
_symmetry.space_group_name_H-M   'P 1'
#
loop_
_entity.id
_entity.type
_entity.pdbx_description
1 polymer ?
#
loop_
_entity_poly.entity_id
_entity_poly.type
_entity_poly.pdbx_seq_one_letter_code
_entity_poly.pdbx_strand_id
1 'polypeptide(L)'
;VTVEWHPHTPSCDICFTAHRGLKRKRHQPNVQLSKKLKTVLNHARWDRRKRTQARVSSKEVMKKTSNCSKIHLSTKLLAVDFPAHFVKSISCQICEHILADPVETSCKHLFCRICILRCLKVMGSYCPSCRYPCFPTDLESPVKSFL
;
A
#
# COMPACT_ATOMS: atom_id res chain seq x y z
N VAL A 1 -42.48 13.13 5.82
CA VAL A 1 -42.31 12.59 7.19
C VAL A 1 -41.19 11.55 7.12
N THR A 2 -39.99 11.92 7.56
CA THR A 2 -38.81 11.04 7.56
C THR A 2 -38.90 10.09 8.75
N VAL A 3 -38.84 8.79 8.50
CA VAL A 3 -38.88 7.76 9.56
C VAL A 3 -37.48 7.67 10.17
N GLU A 4 -37.34 8.17 11.40
CA GLU A 4 -36.11 8.12 12.17
C GLU A 4 -36.00 6.76 12.88
N TRP A 5 -35.01 5.96 12.49
CA TRP A 5 -34.80 4.63 13.05
C TRP A 5 -34.08 4.73 14.40
N HIS A 6 -34.67 4.15 15.44
CA HIS A 6 -34.10 4.11 16.79
C HIS A 6 -33.70 2.68 17.17
N PRO A 7 -32.52 2.44 17.76
CA PRO A 7 -32.13 1.12 18.22
C PRO A 7 -33.04 0.64 19.36
N HIS A 8 -33.34 -0.66 19.38
CA HIS A 8 -34.18 -1.26 20.43
C HIS A 8 -33.47 -1.25 21.78
N THR A 9 -34.25 -1.17 22.86
CA THR A 9 -33.75 -1.26 24.24
C THR A 9 -33.25 -2.67 24.56
N PRO A 10 -32.29 -2.83 25.50
CA PRO A 10 -31.69 -4.13 25.85
C PRO A 10 -32.67 -5.17 26.42
N SER A 11 -33.91 -4.76 26.68
CA SER A 11 -34.99 -5.55 27.28
C SER A 11 -36.01 -6.07 26.26
N CYS A 12 -35.61 -6.28 25.00
CA CYS A 12 -36.50 -6.83 23.98
C CYS A 12 -36.63 -8.36 24.14
N ASP A 13 -37.80 -8.85 24.51
CA ASP A 13 -38.07 -10.29 24.73
C ASP A 13 -37.89 -11.16 23.47
N ILE A 14 -37.99 -10.56 22.28
CA ILE A 14 -37.72 -11.22 21.00
C ILE A 14 -36.22 -11.48 20.83
N CYS A 15 -35.37 -10.51 21.19
CA CYS A 15 -33.92 -10.66 21.13
C CYS A 15 -33.38 -11.51 22.30
N PHE A 16 -33.99 -11.38 23.48
CA PHE A 16 -33.52 -12.03 24.71
C PHE A 16 -33.59 -13.57 24.65
N THR A 17 -34.58 -14.11 23.95
CA THR A 17 -34.75 -15.57 23.76
C THR A 17 -33.69 -16.16 22.81
N ALA A 18 -33.19 -15.40 21.83
CA ALA A 18 -32.13 -15.84 20.93
C ALA A 18 -30.75 -15.96 21.61
N HIS A 19 -30.55 -15.26 22.75
CA HIS A 19 -29.26 -15.23 23.44
C HIS A 19 -29.07 -16.33 24.50
N ARG A 20 -30.07 -17.17 24.78
CA ARG A 20 -29.89 -18.33 25.68
C ARG A 20 -29.17 -19.49 24.96
N GLY A 21 -27.87 -19.30 24.76
CA GLY A 21 -26.86 -20.31 25.08
C GLY A 21 -26.89 -21.63 24.30
N LEU A 22 -26.66 -21.60 22.99
CA LEU A 22 -25.99 -22.72 22.33
C LEU A 22 -24.52 -22.76 22.81
N LYS A 23 -24.28 -23.37 23.97
CA LYS A 23 -22.93 -23.66 24.46
C LYS A 23 -22.33 -24.72 23.53
N ARG A 24 -21.70 -24.29 22.43
CA ARG A 24 -20.96 -25.18 21.53
C ARG A 24 -19.94 -25.96 22.38
N LYS A 25 -20.11 -27.28 22.45
CA LYS A 25 -19.14 -28.20 23.08
C LYS A 25 -17.81 -27.99 22.35
N ARG A 26 -16.85 -27.33 23.00
CA ARG A 26 -15.49 -27.18 22.47
C ARG A 26 -14.91 -28.58 22.34
N HIS A 27 -14.77 -29.08 21.11
CA HIS A 27 -13.95 -30.24 20.84
C HIS A 27 -12.51 -29.89 21.25
N GLN A 28 -11.88 -30.71 22.09
CA GLN A 28 -10.45 -30.56 22.40
C GLN A 28 -9.68 -30.60 21.06
N PRO A 29 -8.95 -29.52 20.70
CA PRO A 29 -8.17 -29.55 19.47
C PRO A 29 -7.06 -30.57 19.66
N ASN A 30 -7.00 -31.56 18.76
CA ASN A 30 -5.93 -32.56 18.74
C ASN A 30 -4.56 -31.83 18.77
N VAL A 31 -3.78 -32.09 19.83
CA VAL A 31 -2.52 -31.39 20.11
C VAL A 31 -1.51 -31.51 18.95
N GLN A 32 -1.58 -32.59 18.16
CA GLN A 32 -0.72 -32.75 16.97
C GLN A 32 -1.17 -31.87 15.80
N LEU A 33 -2.49 -31.69 15.60
CA LEU A 33 -3.04 -30.83 14.55
C LEU A 33 -2.80 -29.35 14.85
N SER A 34 -2.89 -28.94 16.13
CA SER A 34 -2.60 -27.57 16.55
C SER A 34 -1.11 -27.20 16.40
N LYS A 35 -0.20 -28.15 16.64
CA LYS A 35 1.25 -27.98 16.38
C LYS A 35 1.55 -27.81 14.90
N LYS A 36 0.98 -28.64 14.01
CA LYS A 36 1.15 -28.50 12.55
C LYS A 36 0.62 -27.16 12.03
N LEU A 37 -0.57 -26.73 12.47
CA LEU A 37 -1.13 -25.42 12.12
C LEU A 37 -0.23 -24.26 12.59
N LYS A 38 0.33 -24.35 13.80
CA LYS A 38 1.25 -23.33 14.33
C LYS A 38 2.55 -23.25 13.51
N THR A 39 3.09 -24.39 13.06
CA THR A 39 4.27 -24.44 12.19
C THR A 39 3.99 -23.81 10.82
N VAL A 40 2.86 -24.14 10.17
CA VAL A 40 2.46 -23.54 8.88
C VAL A 40 2.30 -22.01 8.99
N LEU A 41 1.65 -21.53 10.04
CA LEU A 41 1.50 -20.09 10.28
C LEU A 41 2.86 -19.39 10.52
N ASN A 42 3.80 -20.04 11.19
CA ASN A 42 5.15 -19.50 11.41
C ASN A 42 5.95 -19.41 10.10
N HIS A 43 5.90 -20.45 9.25
CA HIS A 43 6.52 -20.40 7.92
C HIS A 43 5.91 -19.28 7.06
N ALA A 44 4.58 -19.15 7.03
CA ALA A 44 3.92 -18.07 6.31
C ALA A 44 4.34 -16.67 6.81
N ARG A 45 4.53 -16.48 8.12
CA ARG A 45 5.06 -15.23 8.69
C ARG A 45 6.51 -14.97 8.29
N TRP A 46 7.35 -16.01 8.29
CA TRP A 46 8.75 -15.92 7.89
C TRP A 46 8.90 -15.53 6.41
N ASP A 47 8.14 -16.18 5.53
CA ASP A 47 8.14 -15.86 4.10
C ASP A 47 7.63 -14.44 3.84
N ARG A 48 6.61 -13.99 4.60
CA ARG A 48 6.14 -12.61 4.55
C ARG A 48 7.23 -11.63 4.96
N ARG A 49 7.99 -11.91 6.04
CA ARG A 49 9.11 -11.08 6.49
C ARG A 49 10.21 -10.99 5.45
N LYS A 50 10.63 -12.12 4.87
CA LYS A 50 11.63 -12.15 3.78
C LYS A 50 11.19 -11.31 2.58
N ARG A 51 9.94 -11.43 2.14
CA ARG A 51 9.39 -10.61 1.04
C ARG A 51 9.38 -9.13 1.38
N THR A 52 9.01 -8.75 2.61
CA THR A 52 9.04 -7.36 3.05
C THR A 52 10.47 -6.81 3.09
N GLN A 53 11.44 -7.57 3.60
CA GLN A 53 12.85 -7.18 3.63
C GLN A 53 13.42 -6.99 2.22
N ALA A 54 13.12 -7.90 1.29
CA ALA A 54 13.54 -7.76 -0.12
C ALA A 54 12.97 -6.47 -0.76
N ARG A 55 11.71 -6.13 -0.48
CA ARG A 55 11.09 -4.87 -0.94
C ARG A 55 11.75 -3.64 -0.33
N VAL A 56 12.09 -3.68 0.96
CA VAL A 56 12.76 -2.55 1.65
C VAL A 56 14.17 -2.34 1.08
N SER A 57 14.95 -3.41 0.92
CA SER A 57 16.29 -3.36 0.30
C SER A 57 16.22 -2.82 -1.13
N SER A 58 15.30 -3.33 -1.93
CA SER A 58 15.03 -2.86 -3.29
C SER A 58 14.65 -1.36 -3.35
N LYS A 59 13.81 -0.89 -2.41
CA LYS A 59 13.44 0.54 -2.29
C LYS A 59 14.64 1.41 -1.90
N GLU A 60 15.51 0.93 -1.01
CA GLU A 60 16.72 1.65 -0.60
C GLU A 60 17.74 1.78 -1.74
N VAL A 61 17.95 0.69 -2.49
CA VAL A 61 18.78 0.71 -3.71
C VAL A 61 18.23 1.73 -4.71
N MET A 62 16.92 1.75 -4.91
CA MET A 62 16.27 2.70 -5.81
C MET A 62 16.51 4.16 -5.41
N LYS A 63 16.35 4.50 -4.13
CA LYS A 63 16.62 5.86 -3.62
C LYS A 63 18.07 6.30 -3.83
N LYS A 64 19.04 5.39 -3.64
CA LYS A 64 20.46 5.66 -3.87
C LYS A 64 20.79 5.86 -5.34
N THR A 65 20.14 5.13 -6.24
CA THR A 65 20.35 5.27 -7.69
C THR A 65 19.79 6.58 -8.24
N SER A 66 18.71 7.12 -7.66
CA SER A 66 18.12 8.41 -8.03
C SER A 66 18.67 9.56 -7.20
N ASN A 67 19.97 9.88 -7.26
CA ASN A 67 20.46 11.15 -6.71
C ASN A 67 19.95 12.31 -7.59
N CYS A 68 18.77 12.83 -7.23
CA CYS A 68 18.12 13.96 -7.89
C CYS A 68 17.86 15.12 -6.91
N SER A 69 18.47 15.07 -5.71
CA SER A 69 18.32 16.11 -4.66
C SER A 69 18.73 17.51 -5.12
N LYS A 70 19.63 17.62 -6.11
CA LYS A 70 20.11 18.90 -6.67
C LYS A 70 19.21 19.47 -7.77
N ILE A 71 18.25 18.69 -8.28
CA ILE A 71 17.42 19.05 -9.44
C ILE A 71 15.92 19.00 -9.13
N HIS A 72 15.50 18.27 -8.11
CA HIS A 72 14.11 18.22 -7.68
C HIS A 72 13.93 19.00 -6.37
N LEU A 73 12.73 19.52 -6.17
CA LEU A 73 12.37 20.23 -4.96
C LEU A 73 11.81 19.29 -3.89
N SER A 74 12.27 19.43 -2.65
CA SER A 74 11.73 18.65 -1.53
C SER A 74 10.28 19.06 -1.22
N THR A 75 9.45 18.08 -0.86
CA THR A 75 8.07 18.31 -0.38
C THR A 75 8.01 19.13 0.91
N LYS A 76 9.10 19.20 1.67
CA LYS A 76 9.22 20.03 2.87
C LYS A 76 9.22 21.54 2.58
N LEU A 77 9.36 21.92 1.32
CA LEU A 77 9.37 23.31 0.87
C LEU A 77 7.99 23.78 0.37
N LEU A 78 6.94 22.98 0.56
CA LEU A 78 5.57 23.41 0.30
C LEU A 78 5.20 24.50 1.32
N ALA A 79 4.70 25.63 0.83
CA ALA A 79 4.32 26.77 1.66
C ALA A 79 3.10 26.50 2.56
N VAL A 80 2.35 25.44 2.26
CA VAL A 80 1.12 25.05 2.95
C VAL A 80 1.26 23.62 3.45
N ASP A 81 0.82 23.39 4.68
CA ASP A 81 0.72 22.06 5.28
C ASP A 81 -0.47 21.31 4.69
N PHE A 82 -0.24 20.65 3.56
CA PHE A 82 -1.23 19.79 2.94
C PHE A 82 -1.35 18.44 3.66
N PRO A 83 -2.53 17.79 3.61
CA PRO A 83 -2.68 16.44 4.10
C PRO A 83 -1.68 15.46 3.47
N ALA A 84 -1.18 14.50 4.26
CA ALA A 84 -0.13 13.57 3.83
C ALA A 84 -0.47 12.79 2.55
N HIS A 85 -1.75 12.46 2.34
CA HIS A 85 -2.21 11.77 1.13
C HIS A 85 -2.10 12.66 -0.12
N PHE A 86 -2.36 13.96 0.01
CA PHE A 86 -2.18 14.93 -1.07
C PHE A 86 -0.71 15.16 -1.39
N VAL A 87 0.13 15.37 -0.36
CA VAL A 87 1.58 15.50 -0.56
C VAL A 87 2.10 14.26 -1.30
N LYS A 88 1.65 13.06 -0.93
CA LYS A 88 2.03 11.82 -1.61
C LYS A 88 1.58 11.75 -3.07
N SER A 89 0.42 12.31 -3.44
CA SER A 89 -0.06 12.29 -4.84
C SER A 89 0.75 13.21 -5.75
N ILE A 90 1.29 14.31 -5.22
CA ILE A 90 2.17 15.23 -5.97
C ILE A 90 3.68 14.89 -5.83
N SER A 91 3.99 13.76 -5.18
CA SER A 91 5.35 13.31 -4.93
C SER A 91 5.73 12.12 -5.80
N CYS A 92 6.98 12.10 -6.24
CA CYS A 92 7.56 10.95 -6.92
C CYS A 92 7.68 9.76 -5.97
N GLN A 93 7.12 8.60 -6.33
CA GLN A 93 7.19 7.39 -5.49
C GLN A 93 8.60 6.76 -5.42
N ILE A 94 9.56 7.28 -6.19
CA ILE A 94 10.97 6.85 -6.18
C ILE A 94 11.81 7.76 -5.27
N CYS A 95 11.87 9.06 -5.58
CA CYS A 95 12.75 10.00 -4.89
C CYS A 95 12.08 10.79 -3.77
N GLU A 96 10.76 10.69 -3.61
CA GLU A 96 9.97 11.37 -2.56
C GLU A 96 10.05 12.91 -2.59
N HIS A 97 10.60 13.47 -3.67
CA HIS A 97 10.52 14.89 -4.02
C HIS A 97 9.24 15.21 -4.77
N ILE A 98 8.94 16.51 -4.90
CA ILE A 98 7.86 17.01 -5.76
C ILE A 98 8.13 16.53 -7.20
N LEU A 99 7.07 16.08 -7.89
CA LEU A 99 7.19 15.59 -9.26
C LEU A 99 7.79 16.66 -10.18
N ALA A 100 8.85 16.30 -10.89
CA ALA A 100 9.49 17.12 -11.91
C ALA A 100 9.43 16.35 -13.23
N ASP A 101 8.82 16.95 -14.26
CA ASP A 101 8.46 16.26 -15.51
C ASP A 101 7.69 14.94 -15.21
N PRO A 102 6.47 15.06 -14.66
CA PRO A 102 5.71 13.91 -14.21
C PRO A 102 5.36 13.00 -15.40
N VAL A 103 5.49 11.69 -15.19
CA VAL A 103 5.03 10.65 -16.11
C VAL A 103 4.14 9.67 -15.38
N GLU A 104 3.11 9.21 -16.08
CA GLU A 104 2.15 8.23 -15.61
C GLU A 104 2.44 6.88 -16.28
N THR A 105 2.54 5.85 -15.46
CA THR A 105 2.64 4.46 -15.94
C THR A 105 1.26 3.91 -16.30
N SER A 106 1.19 2.87 -17.13
CA SER A 106 -0.05 2.14 -17.43
C SER A 106 -0.83 1.70 -16.17
N CYS A 107 -0.10 1.37 -15.09
CA CYS A 107 -0.65 1.03 -13.78
C CYS A 107 -1.00 2.23 -12.88
N LYS A 108 -1.11 3.44 -13.45
CA LYS A 108 -1.60 4.66 -12.79
C LYS A 108 -0.74 5.17 -11.63
N HIS A 109 0.56 4.89 -11.66
CA HIS A 109 1.53 5.44 -10.71
C HIS A 109 2.38 6.53 -11.36
N LEU A 110 2.73 7.53 -10.55
CA LEU A 110 3.43 8.74 -10.98
C LEU A 110 4.87 8.81 -10.51
N PHE A 111 5.73 9.26 -11.41
CA PHE A 111 7.16 9.39 -11.20
C PHE A 111 7.71 10.60 -11.96
N CYS A 112 8.90 11.09 -11.58
CA CYS A 112 9.67 11.97 -12.46
C CYS A 112 10.21 11.13 -13.62
N ARG A 113 10.19 11.65 -14.85
CA ARG A 113 10.67 10.94 -16.05
C ARG A 113 12.05 10.33 -15.87
N ILE A 114 13.01 11.12 -15.37
CA ILE A 114 14.39 10.65 -15.14
C ILE A 114 14.48 9.56 -14.06
N CYS A 115 13.60 9.59 -13.06
CA CYS A 115 13.63 8.64 -11.95
C CYS A 115 13.15 7.27 -12.41
N ILE A 116 12.02 7.22 -13.11
CA ILE A 116 11.47 5.94 -13.58
C ILE A 116 12.37 5.32 -14.65
N LEU A 117 12.87 6.10 -15.62
CA LEU A 117 13.77 5.56 -16.65
C LEU A 117 15.05 4.95 -16.05
N ARG A 118 15.63 5.62 -15.04
CA ARG A 118 16.80 5.09 -14.32
C ARG A 118 16.45 3.81 -13.55
N CYS A 119 15.29 3.78 -12.90
CA CYS A 119 14.82 2.60 -12.19
C CYS A 119 14.62 1.41 -13.13
N LEU A 120 13.94 1.61 -14.27
CA LEU A 120 13.70 0.55 -15.25
C LEU A 120 15.03 -0.01 -15.79
N LYS A 121 16.04 0.85 -15.98
CA LYS A 121 17.38 0.44 -16.42
C LYS A 121 18.13 -0.41 -15.39
N VAL A 122 18.05 -0.07 -14.11
CA VAL A 122 18.84 -0.73 -13.04
C VAL A 122 18.10 -1.93 -12.43
N MET A 123 16.79 -1.84 -12.29
CA MET A 123 15.96 -2.81 -11.56
C MET A 123 15.10 -3.69 -12.46
N GLY A 124 15.04 -3.39 -13.76
CA GLY A 124 14.24 -4.10 -14.75
C GLY A 124 12.86 -3.48 -14.98
N SER A 125 12.14 -4.05 -15.96
CA SER A 125 10.88 -3.52 -16.52
C SER A 125 9.66 -3.75 -15.62
N TYR A 126 9.70 -3.25 -14.40
CA TYR A 126 8.60 -3.33 -13.43
C TYR A 126 8.36 -1.99 -12.74
N CYS A 127 7.09 -1.67 -12.51
CA CYS A 127 6.70 -0.48 -11.76
C CYS A 127 7.21 -0.56 -10.31
N PRO A 128 7.92 0.46 -9.80
CA PRO A 128 8.42 0.46 -8.43
C PRO A 128 7.35 0.40 -7.34
N SER A 129 6.14 0.88 -7.63
CA SER A 129 5.06 1.00 -6.66
C SER A 129 4.28 -0.30 -6.50
N CYS A 130 3.92 -0.96 -7.61
CA CYS A 130 3.05 -2.14 -7.61
C CYS A 130 3.69 -3.41 -8.18
N ARG A 131 4.87 -3.31 -8.82
CA ARG A 131 5.57 -4.39 -9.54
C ARG A 131 4.80 -4.94 -10.75
N TYR A 132 3.86 -4.18 -11.28
CA TYR A 132 3.25 -4.46 -12.58
C TYR A 132 4.30 -4.27 -13.69
N PRO A 133 4.31 -5.09 -14.75
CA PRO A 133 5.22 -4.89 -15.90
C PRO A 133 5.13 -3.45 -16.41
N CYS A 134 6.28 -2.83 -16.62
CA CYS A 134 6.36 -1.43 -17.03
C CYS A 134 7.57 -1.25 -17.93
N PHE A 135 7.32 -0.86 -19.18
CA PHE A 135 8.33 -0.57 -20.18
C PHE A 135 8.46 0.95 -20.37
N PRO A 136 9.62 1.44 -20.85
CA PRO A 136 9.79 2.87 -21.14
C PRO A 136 8.76 3.46 -22.11
N THR A 137 8.19 2.62 -22.99
CA THR A 137 7.12 2.97 -23.93
C THR A 137 5.76 3.17 -23.27
N ASP A 138 5.57 2.67 -22.03
CA ASP A 138 4.31 2.78 -21.29
C ASP A 138 4.23 4.07 -20.45
N LEU A 139 5.21 4.97 -20.63
CA LEU A 139 5.32 6.21 -19.87
C LEU A 139 4.64 7.33 -20.63
N GLU A 140 3.46 7.70 -20.18
CA GLU A 140 2.63 8.74 -20.77
C GLU A 140 2.67 10.03 -19.95
N SER A 141 2.31 11.15 -20.59
CA SER A 141 2.02 12.37 -19.85
C SER A 141 0.81 12.14 -18.93
N PRO A 142 0.85 12.57 -17.66
CA PRO A 142 -0.30 12.50 -16.78
C PRO A 142 -1.48 13.27 -17.37
N VAL A 143 -2.68 12.89 -16.91
CA VAL A 143 -3.93 13.54 -17.30
C VAL A 143 -3.84 15.06 -17.06
N LYS A 144 -4.43 15.88 -17.94
CA LYS A 144 -4.39 17.35 -17.84
C LYS A 144 -4.83 17.91 -16.49
N SER A 145 -5.68 17.20 -15.73
CA SER A 145 -6.07 17.57 -14.36
C SER A 145 -4.92 17.56 -13.35
N PHE A 146 -3.74 17.07 -13.74
CA PHE A 146 -2.51 17.10 -12.96
C PHE A 146 -1.69 18.40 -13.16
N LEU A 147 -2.00 19.18 -14.21
CA LEU A 147 -1.38 20.46 -14.55
C LEU A 147 -2.26 21.63 -14.09
#